data_AF-A0A1I7VZZ6-F1
#
_entry.id   AF-A0A1I7VZZ6-F1
#
_cell.length_a   1.000
_cell.length_b   1.000
_cell.length_c   1.000
_cell.angle_alpha   90.00
_cell.angle_beta   90.00
_cell.angle_gamma   90.00
#
_symmetry.space_group_name_H-M   'P 1'
#
loop_
_entity.id
_entity.type
_entity.pdbx_description
1 polymer ?
#
loop_
_entity_poly.entity_id
_entity_poly.type
_entity_poly.pdbx_seq_one_letter_code
_entity_poly.pdbx_strand_id
1 'polypeptide(L)'
;MVLIFYGSDVNESAIHINENDNKNTLKTKFGDWKKELLFLNNHHTIAFHFTVLNGIEPEDNEEIFSNVFPDIPLSTLRLRDESSMIGVNIEMEPDFHAGFLYAIVGFRKFDRGNPTTEDRYQSHHLLW
;
A
#
# COMPACT_ATOMS: atom_id res chain seq x y z
N MET A 1 -4.77 4.05 15.42
CA MET A 1 -3.46 4.31 14.79
C MET A 1 -3.75 5.00 13.47
N VAL A 2 -2.98 6.02 13.08
CA VAL A 2 -3.13 6.69 11.78
C VAL A 2 -1.76 6.70 11.12
N LEU A 3 -1.70 6.24 9.87
CA LEU A 3 -0.52 6.34 9.01
C LEU A 3 -0.88 7.30 7.87
N ILE A 4 -0.01 8.27 7.62
CA ILE A 4 -0.21 9.27 6.58
C ILE A 4 1.00 9.23 5.66
N PHE A 5 0.73 8.95 4.39
CA PHE A 5 1.67 9.07 3.30
C PHE A 5 1.19 10.20 2.40
N TYR A 6 2.04 11.17 2.11
CA TYR A 6 1.66 12.35 1.33
C TYR A 6 2.87 12.93 0.60
N GLY A 7 2.60 13.62 -0.51
CA GLY A 7 3.61 14.27 -1.34
C GLY A 7 3.41 13.96 -2.83
N SER A 8 3.93 14.81 -3.70
CA SER A 8 3.82 14.66 -5.16
C SER A 8 4.54 13.43 -5.72
N ASP A 9 5.50 12.90 -4.98
CA ASP A 9 6.32 11.74 -5.34
C ASP A 9 5.90 10.48 -4.57
N VAL A 10 4.69 10.48 -4.01
CA VAL A 10 4.07 9.33 -3.36
C VAL A 10 2.98 8.80 -4.27
N ASN A 11 2.98 7.49 -4.47
CA ASN A 11 1.90 6.75 -5.12
C ASN A 11 1.43 5.64 -4.20
N GLU A 12 0.13 5.42 -4.15
CA GLU A 12 -0.48 4.44 -3.27
C GLU A 12 -1.56 3.66 -3.99
N SER A 13 -1.83 2.48 -3.47
CA SER A 13 -3.01 1.71 -3.79
C SER A 13 -3.33 0.77 -2.65
N ALA A 14 -4.59 0.41 -2.49
CA ALA A 14 -5.01 -0.54 -1.48
C ALA A 14 -6.10 -1.46 -2.03
N ILE A 15 -6.17 -2.67 -1.48
CA ILE A 15 -7.17 -3.66 -1.81
C ILE A 15 -7.68 -4.35 -0.55
N HIS A 16 -9.00 -4.47 -0.44
CA HIS A 16 -9.65 -5.24 0.61
C HIS A 16 -9.69 -6.72 0.26
N ILE A 17 -9.41 -7.57 1.24
CA ILE A 17 -9.65 -9.02 1.15
C ILE A 17 -10.77 -9.42 2.11
N ASN A 18 -11.55 -10.41 1.69
CA ASN A 18 -12.67 -10.93 2.46
C ASN A 18 -12.24 -12.21 3.20
N GLU A 19 -12.77 -12.43 4.41
CA GLU A 19 -12.59 -13.65 5.19
C GLU A 19 -12.87 -14.95 4.40
N ASN A 20 -13.80 -14.90 3.45
CA ASN A 20 -14.23 -16.05 2.66
C ASN A 20 -13.45 -16.22 1.34
N ASP A 21 -12.45 -15.39 1.06
CA ASP A 21 -11.63 -15.51 -0.15
C ASP A 21 -10.78 -16.78 -0.08
N ASN A 22 -10.99 -17.72 -1.00
CA ASN A 22 -10.11 -18.89 -1.12
C ASN A 22 -8.78 -18.54 -1.83
N LYS A 23 -7.83 -19.48 -1.78
CA LYS A 23 -6.50 -19.34 -2.39
C LYS A 23 -6.50 -18.91 -3.86
N ASN A 24 -7.41 -19.44 -4.69
CA ASN A 24 -7.49 -19.07 -6.10
C ASN A 24 -8.06 -17.67 -6.28
N THR A 25 -9.09 -17.32 -5.51
CA THR A 25 -9.66 -15.97 -5.47
C THR A 25 -8.60 -14.95 -5.09
N LEU A 26 -7.81 -15.20 -4.04
CA LEU A 26 -6.74 -14.30 -3.60
C LEU A 26 -5.64 -14.12 -4.64
N LYS A 27 -5.18 -15.22 -5.27
CA LYS A 27 -4.19 -15.14 -6.34
C LYS A 27 -4.67 -14.28 -7.50
N THR A 28 -5.94 -14.43 -7.89
CA THR A 28 -6.54 -13.61 -8.94
C THR A 28 -6.64 -12.15 -8.52
N LYS A 29 -7.17 -11.86 -7.32
CA LYS A 29 -7.27 -10.48 -6.79
C LYS A 29 -5.92 -9.78 -6.75
N PHE A 30 -4.90 -10.40 -6.14
CA PHE A 30 -3.56 -9.81 -6.09
C PHE A 30 -2.91 -9.71 -7.47
N GLY A 31 -3.13 -10.69 -8.34
CA GLY A 31 -2.61 -10.69 -9.70
C GLY A 31 -3.22 -9.61 -10.59
N ASP A 32 -4.52 -9.36 -10.45
CA ASP A 32 -5.22 -8.30 -11.16
C ASP A 32 -4.85 -6.93 -10.58
N TRP A 33 -4.86 -6.79 -9.25
CA TRP A 33 -4.39 -5.60 -8.58
C TRP A 33 -2.97 -5.22 -8.99
N LYS A 34 -2.03 -6.18 -9.06
CA LYS A 34 -0.66 -5.94 -9.53
C LYS A 34 -0.58 -5.28 -10.90
N LYS A 35 -1.50 -5.59 -11.83
CA LYS A 35 -1.52 -5.01 -13.18
C LYS A 35 -1.95 -3.54 -13.17
N GLU A 36 -2.69 -3.12 -12.15
CA GLU A 36 -3.16 -1.74 -11.98
C GLU A 36 -2.07 -0.84 -11.37
N LEU A 37 -1.06 -1.41 -10.72
CA LEU A 37 0.02 -0.68 -10.05
C LEU A 37 1.10 -0.22 -11.05
N LEU A 38 0.81 0.86 -11.76
CA LEU A 38 1.72 1.43 -12.78
C LEU A 38 3.06 1.94 -12.21
N PHE A 39 3.14 2.16 -10.90
CA PHE A 39 4.28 2.78 -10.25
C PHE A 39 5.36 1.78 -9.78
N LEU A 40 5.10 0.47 -9.77
CA LEU A 40 5.95 -0.55 -9.14
C LEU A 40 7.42 -0.50 -9.59
N ASN A 41 7.67 -0.28 -10.88
CA ASN A 41 9.04 -0.33 -11.42
C ASN A 41 9.86 0.94 -11.13
N ASN A 42 9.18 2.08 -10.94
CA ASN A 42 9.82 3.40 -10.83
C ASN A 42 9.89 3.92 -9.38
N HIS A 43 9.38 3.14 -8.41
CA HIS A 43 9.28 3.55 -7.02
C HIS A 43 10.04 2.56 -6.12
N HIS A 44 10.54 3.05 -4.98
CA HIS A 44 10.82 2.20 -3.83
C HIS A 44 9.49 1.91 -3.14
N THR A 45 9.09 0.66 -3.12
CA THR A 45 7.78 0.24 -2.64
C THR A 45 7.87 -0.47 -1.29
N ILE A 46 6.84 -0.27 -0.47
CA ILE A 46 6.60 -1.01 0.77
C ILE A 46 5.13 -1.42 0.81
N ALA A 47 4.87 -2.64 1.25
CA ALA A 47 3.52 -3.15 1.45
C ALA A 47 3.18 -3.17 2.93
N PHE A 48 1.91 -2.90 3.22
CA PHE A 48 1.32 -3.02 4.54
C PHE A 48 0.15 -3.99 4.48
N HIS A 49 0.11 -4.91 5.44
CA HIS A 49 -1.05 -5.73 5.71
C HIS A 49 -1.67 -5.26 7.02
N PHE A 50 -2.88 -4.72 6.96
CA PHE A 50 -3.65 -4.33 8.13
C PHE A 50 -4.66 -5.41 8.47
N THR A 51 -4.62 -5.84 9.72
CA THR A 51 -5.53 -6.86 10.25
C THR A 51 -5.90 -6.58 11.70
N VAL A 52 -6.91 -7.29 12.19
CA VAL A 52 -7.38 -7.25 13.57
C VAL A 52 -6.96 -8.53 14.27
N LEU A 53 -6.56 -8.41 15.54
CA LEU A 53 -6.21 -9.55 16.38
C LEU A 53 -7.41 -10.50 16.46
N ASN A 54 -7.18 -11.80 16.22
CA ASN A 54 -8.21 -12.83 16.12
C ASN A 54 -9.21 -12.68 14.95
N GLY A 55 -8.93 -11.80 13.98
CA GLY A 55 -9.70 -11.75 12.74
C GLY A 55 -9.61 -13.06 11.95
N ILE A 56 -10.71 -13.46 11.32
CA ILE A 56 -10.77 -14.67 10.50
C ILE A 56 -10.23 -14.33 9.11
N GLU A 57 -8.91 -14.35 8.97
CA GLU A 57 -8.27 -14.14 7.69
C GLU A 57 -8.28 -15.39 6.81
N PRO A 58 -8.29 -15.24 5.48
CA PRO A 58 -7.97 -16.34 4.59
C PRO A 58 -6.62 -16.97 4.92
N GLU A 59 -6.57 -18.29 4.87
CA GLU A 59 -5.34 -19.06 5.09
C GLU A 59 -4.28 -18.72 4.02
N ASP A 60 -3.01 -18.72 4.43
CA ASP A 60 -1.83 -18.43 3.59
C ASP A 60 -1.81 -17.04 2.91
N ASN A 61 -2.67 -16.08 3.31
CA ASN A 61 -2.83 -14.85 2.54
C ASN A 61 -1.52 -14.04 2.37
N GLU A 62 -0.69 -13.93 3.42
CA GLU A 62 0.61 -13.24 3.36
C GLU A 62 1.62 -13.99 2.47
N GLU A 63 1.58 -15.34 2.45
CA GLU A 63 2.41 -16.15 1.57
C GLU A 63 1.99 -15.98 0.11
N ILE A 64 0.67 -16.00 -0.15
CA ILE A 64 0.12 -15.76 -1.49
C ILE A 64 0.50 -14.36 -1.97
N PHE A 65 0.36 -13.34 -1.11
CA PHE A 65 0.81 -11.98 -1.41
C PHE A 65 2.30 -11.94 -1.77
N SER A 66 3.15 -12.53 -0.93
CA SER A 66 4.61 -12.54 -1.11
C SER A 66 5.01 -13.26 -2.40
N ASN A 67 4.27 -14.30 -2.81
CA ASN A 67 4.49 -14.97 -4.09
C ASN A 67 4.13 -14.09 -5.31
N VAL A 68 3.12 -13.23 -5.19
CA VAL A 68 2.72 -12.30 -6.25
C VAL A 68 3.64 -11.08 -6.30
N PHE A 69 4.12 -10.61 -5.15
CA PHE A 69 4.99 -9.44 -4.98
C PHE A 69 6.32 -9.80 -4.31
N PRO A 70 7.18 -10.62 -4.95
CA PRO A 70 8.39 -11.15 -4.31
C PRO A 70 9.41 -10.07 -3.91
N ASP A 71 9.39 -8.92 -4.60
CA ASP A 71 10.37 -7.86 -4.41
C ASP A 71 9.87 -6.73 -3.49
N ILE A 72 8.64 -6.83 -2.96
CA ILE A 72 8.04 -5.79 -2.12
C ILE A 72 8.05 -6.26 -0.67
N PRO A 73 8.74 -5.55 0.25
CA PRO A 73 8.72 -5.91 1.66
C PRO A 73 7.31 -5.70 2.24
N LEU A 74 6.80 -6.72 2.95
CA LEU A 74 5.50 -6.68 3.62
C LEU A 74 5.68 -6.41 5.13
N SER A 75 4.95 -5.42 5.64
CA SER A 75 4.85 -5.12 7.07
C SER A 75 3.43 -5.36 7.57
N THR A 76 3.27 -6.28 8.51
CA THR A 76 1.96 -6.60 9.09
C THR A 76 1.68 -5.76 10.34
N LEU A 77 0.55 -5.08 10.33
CA LEU A 77 0.08 -4.19 11.38
C LEU A 77 -1.22 -4.74 11.96
N ARG A 78 -1.16 -5.24 13.20
CA ARG A 78 -2.29 -5.88 13.89
C ARG A 78 -2.92 -4.95 14.92
N LEU A 79 -4.21 -4.65 14.74
CA LEU A 79 -5.01 -3.88 15.69
C LEU A 79 -5.53 -4.80 16.80
N ARG A 80 -5.40 -4.41 18.07
CA ARG A 80 -5.71 -5.30 19.21
C ARG A 80 -7.18 -5.45 19.55
N ASP A 81 -8.00 -4.47 19.18
CA ASP A 81 -9.40 -4.41 19.57
C ASP A 81 -10.25 -4.99 18.44
N GLU A 82 -11.10 -5.97 18.73
CA GLU A 82 -12.00 -6.62 17.77
C GLU A 82 -13.02 -5.65 17.16
N SER A 83 -13.30 -4.52 17.84
CA SER A 83 -14.12 -3.43 17.31
C SER A 83 -13.34 -2.45 16.42
N SER A 84 -12.04 -2.68 16.21
CA SER A 84 -11.22 -1.83 15.35
C SER A 84 -11.69 -1.88 13.91
N MET A 85 -11.83 -0.70 13.32
CA MET A 85 -12.07 -0.56 11.89
C MET A 85 -10.78 -0.24 11.15
N ILE A 86 -10.61 -0.86 9.99
CA ILE A 86 -9.54 -0.54 9.04
C ILE A 86 -10.20 0.20 7.89
N GLY A 87 -9.66 1.36 7.54
CA GLY A 87 -10.14 2.15 6.43
C GLY A 87 -8.98 2.78 5.71
N VAL A 88 -9.21 3.09 4.44
CA VAL A 88 -8.24 3.82 3.62
C VAL A 88 -8.93 5.06 3.07
N ASN A 89 -8.24 6.19 3.16
CA ASN A 89 -8.74 7.45 2.64
C ASN A 89 -7.84 7.83 1.45
N ILE A 90 -8.15 7.27 0.28
CA ILE A 90 -7.43 7.51 -0.99
C ILE A 90 -8.21 8.52 -1.86
N GLU A 91 -9.54 8.62 -1.68
CA GLU A 91 -10.41 9.56 -2.40
C GLU A 91 -11.31 10.36 -1.43
N MET A 92 -12.01 11.39 -1.93
CA MET A 92 -12.83 12.30 -1.09
C MET A 92 -13.98 11.62 -0.31
N GLU A 93 -14.30 10.35 -0.60
CA GLU A 93 -15.16 9.51 0.22
C GLU A 93 -14.33 8.41 0.89
N PRO A 94 -14.25 8.40 2.22
CA PRO A 94 -13.49 7.39 2.92
C PRO A 94 -14.24 6.06 2.92
N ASP A 95 -13.66 5.04 2.29
CA ASP A 95 -14.18 3.67 2.35
C ASP A 95 -13.69 2.99 3.63
N PHE A 96 -14.61 2.88 4.59
CA PHE A 96 -14.43 2.12 5.81
C PHE A 96 -15.14 0.77 5.64
N HIS A 97 -14.38 -0.31 5.55
CA HIS A 97 -14.93 -1.65 5.45
C HIS A 97 -14.43 -2.53 6.58
N ALA A 98 -15.32 -3.35 7.12
CA ALA A 98 -14.92 -4.48 7.94
C ALA A 98 -14.22 -5.50 7.02
N GLY A 99 -12.94 -5.76 7.28
CA GLY A 99 -12.12 -6.68 6.50
C GLY A 99 -10.63 -6.40 6.65
N PHE A 100 -9.82 -7.23 6.02
CA PHE A 100 -8.36 -7.07 6.02
C PHE A 100 -7.94 -6.25 4.79
N LEU A 101 -6.93 -5.41 4.96
CA LEU A 101 -6.52 -4.45 3.94
C LEU A 101 -5.05 -4.66 3.61
N TYR A 102 -4.77 -4.80 2.33
CA TYR A 102 -3.42 -4.67 1.81
C TYR A 102 -3.25 -3.29 1.19
N ALA A 103 -2.16 -2.62 1.51
CA ALA A 103 -1.80 -1.35 0.88
C ALA A 103 -0.36 -1.42 0.37
N ILE A 104 -0.10 -0.86 -0.81
CA ILE A 104 1.25 -0.67 -1.33
C ILE A 104 1.47 0.83 -1.49
N VAL A 105 2.56 1.32 -0.91
CA VAL A 105 3.00 2.71 -1.04
C VAL A 105 4.34 2.71 -1.77
N GLY A 106 4.43 3.49 -2.83
CA GLY A 106 5.63 3.75 -3.61
C GLY A 106 6.13 5.17 -3.39
N PHE A 107 7.43 5.31 -3.14
CA PHE A 107 8.14 6.58 -3.16
C PHE A 107 8.98 6.66 -4.42
N ARG A 108 8.83 7.72 -5.21
CA ARG A 108 9.50 7.85 -6.51
C ARG A 108 11.00 7.69 -6.33
N LYS A 109 11.63 6.85 -7.15
CA LYS A 109 13.08 6.74 -7.19
C LYS A 109 13.63 8.08 -7.68
N PHE A 110 14.61 8.62 -6.98
CA PHE A 110 15.41 9.71 -7.52
C PHE A 110 16.32 9.13 -8.60
N ASP A 111 15.95 9.34 -9.87
CA ASP A 111 16.92 9.21 -10.94
C ASP A 111 18.03 10.23 -10.64
N ARG A 112 19.27 9.77 -10.42
CA ARG A 112 20.46 10.63 -10.39
C ARG A 112 20.74 11.19 -11.80
N GLY A 113 19.75 11.78 -12.47
CA GLY A 113 20.00 12.79 -13.48
C GLY A 113 20.38 14.06 -12.76
N ASN A 114 21.50 14.69 -13.13
CA ASN A 114 21.88 16.00 -12.60
C ASN A 114 20.66 16.94 -12.56
N PRO A 115 20.42 17.67 -11.46
CA PRO A 115 19.34 18.64 -11.42
C PRO A 115 19.51 19.58 -12.61
N THR A 116 18.51 19.62 -13.48
CA THR A 116 18.45 20.65 -14.52
C THR A 116 18.38 22.00 -13.81
N THR A 117 18.83 23.05 -14.47
CA THR A 117 18.95 24.41 -13.91
C THR A 117 17.68 24.95 -13.27
N GLU A 118 16.52 24.35 -13.54
CA GLU A 118 15.20 24.69 -13.00
C GLU A 118 15.02 24.28 -11.51
N ASP A 119 15.57 23.13 -11.10
CA ASP A 119 15.53 22.65 -9.69
C ASP A 119 16.32 23.57 -8.73
N ARG A 120 17.33 24.28 -9.25
CA ARG A 120 18.12 25.24 -8.48
C ARG A 120 17.38 26.54 -8.17
N TYR A 121 16.34 26.87 -8.93
CA TYR A 121 15.53 28.06 -8.67
C TYR A 121 14.43 27.79 -7.63
N GLN A 122 13.88 26.58 -7.58
CA GLN A 122 12.84 26.25 -6.60
C GLN A 122 13.39 26.06 -5.18
N SER A 123 14.62 25.56 -5.05
CA SER A 123 15.28 25.35 -3.75
C SER A 123 15.69 26.63 -3.01
N HIS A 124 15.74 27.79 -3.69
CA HIS A 124 16.00 29.08 -3.05
C HIS A 124 14.73 29.80 -2.55
N HIS A 125 13.54 29.23 -2.73
CA HIS A 125 12.28 29.88 -2.36
C HIS A 125 11.54 29.25 -1.16
N LEU A 126 12.10 28.25 -0.51
CA LEU A 126 11.52 27.65 0.69
C LEU A 126 12.54 27.66 1.83
N LEU A 127 12.75 28.86 2.38
CA LEU A 127 13.23 29.07 3.75
C LEU A 127 12.01 29.35 4.62
N TRP A 128 11.61 28.37 5.44
CA TRP A 128 10.86 28.55 6.68
C TRP A 128 11.33 27.51 7.69
#